data_AF-A0A2K8L643-F1
#
_entry.id   AF-A0A2K8L643-F1
#
_cell.length_a   1.000
_cell.length_b   1.000
_cell.length_c   1.000
_cell.angle_alpha   90.00
_cell.angle_beta   90.00
_cell.angle_gamma   90.00
#
_symmetry.space_group_name_H-M   'P 1'
#
loop_
_entity.id
_entity.type
_entity.pdbx_description
1 polymer ?
#
loop_
_entity_poly.entity_id
_entity_poly.type
_entity_poly.pdbx_seq_one_letter_code
_entity_poly.pdbx_strand_id
1 'polypeptide(L)'
;MTKQNGSDAKKKVLFIDMDNVLVDFQSGINQLNEEQLKEYEGRYDEVPGIFSTMKPKEGALEAFRLLARKFDAYILSTAPWENPSAWSDKLEWVKKYLGDPAYKRLILSHHKNLSEGDYLIDDRTANGADRFTGEHIHFGTEKFTNWYSVLHYLTKKEGYIGILQAPPDHPIYTRGYIIGGMCSTGLPKASASKNGDSDSSNIEESES
;
A
#
# COMPACT_ATOMS: atom_id res chain seq x y z
N MET A 1 26.77 33.67 -8.45
CA MET A 1 26.53 32.22 -8.24
C MET A 1 26.25 31.99 -6.77
N THR A 2 24.98 32.06 -6.37
CA THR A 2 24.54 31.77 -5.00
C THR A 2 24.47 30.27 -4.82
N LYS A 3 25.34 29.72 -3.97
CA LYS A 3 25.23 28.34 -3.50
C LYS A 3 23.98 28.25 -2.61
N GLN A 4 23.00 27.49 -3.05
CA GLN A 4 21.89 27.04 -2.21
C GLN A 4 22.47 26.07 -1.16
N ASN A 5 22.62 26.53 0.08
CA ASN A 5 22.85 25.68 1.24
C ASN A 5 21.50 25.10 1.66
N GLY A 6 21.13 23.95 1.09
CA GLY A 6 20.12 23.07 1.66
C GLY A 6 20.82 22.05 2.55
N SER A 7 20.54 22.04 3.85
CA SER A 7 20.93 20.91 4.70
C SER A 7 20.11 19.70 4.28
N ASP A 8 20.64 18.85 3.40
CA ASP A 8 20.06 17.54 3.11
C ASP A 8 20.18 16.68 4.37
N ALA A 9 19.15 16.74 5.22
CA ALA A 9 19.00 15.77 6.29
C ALA A 9 18.96 14.38 5.65
N LYS A 10 19.86 13.48 6.09
CA LYS A 10 19.94 12.11 5.60
C LYS A 10 18.55 11.47 5.71
N LYS A 11 18.01 10.99 4.59
CA LYS A 11 16.74 10.25 4.57
C LYS A 11 16.87 8.99 5.42
N LYS A 12 15.83 8.69 6.20
CA LYS A 12 15.70 7.40 6.91
C LYS A 12 15.61 6.25 5.91
N VAL A 13 16.20 5.12 6.28
CA VAL A 13 16.19 3.88 5.49
C VAL A 13 14.93 3.09 5.81
N LEU A 14 14.18 2.74 4.77
CA LEU A 14 12.93 1.99 4.87
C LEU A 14 13.03 0.72 4.03
N PHE A 15 12.87 -0.44 4.66
CA PHE A 15 12.73 -1.71 3.99
C PHE A 15 11.26 -2.10 3.85
N ILE A 16 10.91 -2.68 2.70
CA ILE A 16 9.55 -3.13 2.39
C ILE A 16 9.63 -4.57 1.87
N ASP A 17 8.93 -5.50 2.50
CA ASP A 17 8.82 -6.87 1.99
C ASP A 17 8.00 -6.93 0.69
N MET A 18 8.17 -7.99 -0.09
CA MET A 18 7.36 -8.22 -1.28
C MET A 18 6.12 -9.03 -0.99
N ASP A 19 6.29 -10.28 -0.55
CA ASP A 19 5.21 -11.27 -0.49
C ASP A 19 4.15 -10.82 0.50
N ASN A 20 2.88 -10.80 0.08
CA ASN A 20 1.72 -10.29 0.84
C ASN A 20 1.78 -8.81 1.30
N VAL A 21 2.82 -8.06 0.94
CA VAL A 21 3.00 -6.63 1.25
C VAL A 21 2.93 -5.79 -0.03
N LEU A 22 3.88 -5.94 -0.95
CA LEU A 22 3.84 -5.32 -2.27
C LEU A 22 3.06 -6.15 -3.28
N VAL A 23 3.07 -7.48 -3.13
CA VAL A 23 2.42 -8.42 -4.03
C VAL A 23 1.32 -9.20 -3.30
N ASP A 24 0.33 -9.66 -4.06
CA ASP A 24 -0.67 -10.61 -3.57
C ASP A 24 -0.24 -12.04 -3.93
N PHE A 25 0.31 -12.78 -2.97
CA PHE A 25 0.83 -14.13 -3.22
C PHE A 25 -0.28 -15.10 -3.72
N GLN A 26 -1.50 -14.95 -3.18
CA GLN A 26 -2.65 -15.77 -3.56
C GLN A 26 -2.99 -15.60 -5.05
N SER A 27 -2.76 -14.42 -5.63
CA SER A 27 -2.98 -14.20 -7.06
C SER A 27 -2.07 -15.05 -7.95
N GLY A 28 -0.88 -15.45 -7.47
CA GLY A 28 -0.02 -16.42 -8.15
C GLY A 28 -0.54 -17.84 -8.05
N ILE A 29 -0.97 -18.25 -6.84
CA ILE A 29 -1.57 -19.58 -6.60
C ILE A 29 -2.82 -19.79 -7.47
N ASN A 30 -3.65 -18.76 -7.62
CA ASN A 30 -4.87 -18.81 -8.42
C ASN A 30 -4.63 -19.05 -9.93
N GLN A 31 -3.37 -18.95 -10.39
CA GLN A 31 -2.98 -19.19 -11.79
C GLN A 31 -2.36 -20.57 -12.00
N LEU A 32 -2.17 -21.35 -10.93
CA LEU A 32 -1.64 -22.72 -11.02
C LEU A 32 -2.68 -23.68 -11.59
N ASN A 33 -2.23 -24.65 -12.36
CA ASN A 33 -3.09 -25.74 -12.82
C ASN A 33 -3.26 -26.81 -11.71
N GLU A 34 -4.19 -27.76 -11.92
CA GLU A 34 -4.51 -28.80 -10.93
C GLU A 34 -3.31 -29.69 -10.57
N GLU A 35 -2.43 -29.98 -11.54
CA GLU A 35 -1.23 -30.79 -11.31
C GLU A 35 -0.24 -30.07 -10.40
N GLN A 36 0.03 -28.79 -10.66
CA GLN A 36 0.88 -27.94 -9.84
C GLN A 36 0.31 -27.75 -8.43
N LEU A 37 -1.01 -27.51 -8.32
CA LEU A 37 -1.67 -27.38 -7.02
C LEU A 37 -1.49 -28.66 -6.17
N LYS A 38 -1.59 -29.83 -6.79
CA LYS A 38 -1.40 -31.10 -6.11
C LYS A 38 0.07 -31.38 -5.78
N GLU A 39 0.98 -31.13 -6.70
CA GLU A 39 2.41 -31.39 -6.53
C GLU A 39 3.02 -30.53 -5.42
N TYR A 40 2.61 -29.25 -5.35
CA TYR A 40 3.17 -28.24 -4.44
C TYR A 40 2.24 -27.91 -3.27
N GLU A 41 1.30 -28.80 -2.92
CA GLU A 41 0.38 -28.60 -1.79
C GLU A 41 1.16 -28.27 -0.51
N GLY A 42 0.86 -27.12 0.10
CA GLY A 42 1.54 -26.62 1.32
C GLY A 42 2.90 -25.96 1.10
N ARG A 43 3.42 -25.96 -0.14
CA ARG A 43 4.74 -25.41 -0.53
C ARG A 43 4.65 -24.68 -1.88
N TYR A 44 3.58 -23.92 -2.08
CA TYR A 44 3.32 -23.22 -3.35
C TYR A 44 4.38 -22.19 -3.71
N ASP A 45 5.14 -21.71 -2.72
CA ASP A 45 6.29 -20.83 -2.93
C ASP A 45 7.48 -21.55 -3.59
N GLU A 46 7.45 -22.89 -3.68
CA GLU A 46 8.42 -23.69 -4.42
C GLU A 46 8.09 -23.84 -5.91
N VAL A 47 6.90 -23.42 -6.37
CA VAL A 47 6.51 -23.55 -7.78
C VAL A 47 7.40 -22.66 -8.66
N PRO A 48 8.11 -23.22 -9.65
CA PRO A 48 8.92 -22.42 -10.56
C PRO A 48 8.07 -21.40 -11.33
N GLY A 49 8.55 -20.15 -11.39
CA GLY A 49 7.92 -19.06 -12.12
C GLY A 49 6.79 -18.34 -11.37
N ILE A 50 6.31 -18.86 -10.24
CA ILE A 50 5.09 -18.34 -9.57
C ILE A 50 5.22 -16.86 -9.19
N PHE A 51 6.39 -16.42 -8.72
CA PHE A 51 6.60 -15.04 -8.28
C PHE A 51 6.45 -14.02 -9.41
N SER A 52 6.67 -14.43 -10.66
CA SER A 52 6.55 -13.55 -11.83
C SER A 52 5.09 -13.29 -12.23
N THR A 53 4.16 -14.16 -11.81
CA THR A 53 2.75 -14.10 -12.19
C THR A 53 1.89 -13.32 -11.19
N MET A 54 2.43 -13.02 -10.01
CA MET A 54 1.70 -12.34 -8.94
C MET A 54 1.30 -10.92 -9.32
N LYS A 55 0.10 -10.52 -8.89
CA LYS A 55 -0.43 -9.18 -9.07
C LYS A 55 0.01 -8.27 -7.91
N PRO A 56 0.14 -6.96 -8.14
CA PRO A 56 0.34 -5.99 -7.08
C PRO A 56 -0.78 -6.06 -6.03
N LYS A 57 -0.41 -5.91 -4.76
CA LYS A 57 -1.37 -5.74 -3.68
C LYS A 57 -2.04 -4.36 -3.81
N GLU A 58 -3.30 -4.27 -3.39
CA GLU A 58 -4.07 -3.02 -3.47
C GLU A 58 -3.33 -1.86 -2.77
N GLY A 59 -3.15 -0.74 -3.48
CA GLY A 59 -2.45 0.45 -2.98
C GLY A 59 -0.92 0.36 -2.95
N ALA A 60 -0.32 -0.82 -3.19
CA ALA A 60 1.12 -1.03 -3.02
C ALA A 60 2.01 -0.18 -3.93
N LEU A 61 1.66 -0.08 -5.21
CA LEU A 61 2.49 0.66 -6.19
C LEU A 61 2.55 2.15 -5.86
N GLU A 62 1.40 2.73 -5.52
CA GLU A 62 1.31 4.14 -5.14
C GLU A 62 2.00 4.39 -3.79
N ALA A 63 1.81 3.50 -2.81
CA ALA A 63 2.48 3.59 -1.53
C ALA A 63 4.01 3.53 -1.67
N PHE A 64 4.54 2.59 -2.46
CA PHE A 64 5.98 2.50 -2.73
C PHE A 64 6.50 3.81 -3.36
N ARG A 65 5.80 4.35 -4.36
CA ARG A 65 6.17 5.62 -5.02
C ARG A 65 6.18 6.81 -4.05
N LEU A 66 5.23 6.88 -3.13
CA LEU A 66 5.18 7.91 -2.08
C LEU A 66 6.35 7.75 -1.09
N LEU A 67 6.56 6.52 -0.62
CA LEU A 67 7.60 6.19 0.35
C LEU A 67 9.00 6.39 -0.22
N ALA A 68 9.25 6.02 -1.47
CA ALA A 68 10.54 6.22 -2.15
C ALA A 68 10.90 7.71 -2.32
N ARG A 69 9.91 8.62 -2.35
CA ARG A 69 10.17 10.07 -2.35
C ARG A 69 10.61 10.56 -0.97
N LYS A 70 10.02 10.00 0.10
CA LYS A 70 10.26 10.42 1.50
C LYS A 70 11.51 9.77 2.10
N PHE A 71 11.66 8.48 1.92
CA PHE A 71 12.67 7.62 2.54
C PHE A 71 13.75 7.24 1.52
N ASP A 72 14.89 6.73 2.02
CA ASP A 72 15.78 5.90 1.20
C ASP A 72 15.21 4.48 1.21
N ALA A 73 14.24 4.24 0.32
CA ALA A 73 13.42 3.04 0.34
C ALA A 73 14.04 1.89 -0.47
N TYR A 74 14.02 0.70 0.11
CA TYR A 74 14.50 -0.54 -0.49
C TYR A 74 13.45 -1.65 -0.33
N ILE A 75 13.49 -2.60 -1.26
CA ILE A 75 12.71 -3.83 -1.19
C ILE A 75 13.62 -4.87 -0.53
N LEU A 76 13.16 -5.49 0.56
CA LEU A 76 13.90 -6.52 1.29
C LEU A 76 13.06 -7.79 1.35
N SER A 77 13.30 -8.68 0.39
CA SER A 77 12.53 -9.91 0.23
C SER A 77 13.38 -11.15 0.45
N THR A 78 12.75 -12.25 0.81
CA THR A 78 13.38 -13.57 0.84
C THR A 78 12.95 -14.35 -0.39
N ALA A 79 13.90 -14.98 -1.08
CA ALA A 79 13.59 -15.96 -2.10
C ALA A 79 13.63 -17.36 -1.46
N PRO A 80 12.61 -18.23 -1.64
CA PRO A 80 12.61 -19.56 -1.05
C PRO A 80 13.83 -20.39 -1.47
N TRP A 81 14.33 -21.21 -0.55
CA TRP A 81 15.56 -22.00 -0.77
C TRP A 81 15.39 -23.03 -1.89
N GLU A 82 14.23 -23.69 -1.92
CA GLU A 82 13.88 -24.73 -2.89
C GLU A 82 13.31 -24.16 -4.21
N ASN A 83 13.31 -22.83 -4.39
CA ASN A 83 12.83 -22.18 -5.62
C ASN A 83 13.91 -21.30 -6.26
N PRO A 84 14.76 -21.85 -7.14
CA PRO A 84 15.80 -21.07 -7.79
C PRO A 84 15.27 -19.98 -8.74
N SER A 85 14.06 -20.12 -9.30
CA SER A 85 13.50 -19.09 -10.20
C SER A 85 13.05 -17.85 -9.43
N ALA A 86 12.71 -17.98 -8.15
CA ALA A 86 12.14 -16.91 -7.33
C ALA A 86 13.02 -15.64 -7.32
N TRP A 87 14.33 -15.80 -7.47
CA TRP A 87 15.31 -14.72 -7.43
C TRP A 87 15.15 -13.80 -8.65
N SER A 88 15.12 -14.41 -9.84
CA SER A 88 14.89 -13.69 -11.09
C SER A 88 13.45 -13.21 -11.20
N ASP A 89 12.49 -14.01 -10.75
CA ASP A 89 11.07 -13.67 -10.85
C ASP A 89 10.74 -12.41 -10.05
N LYS A 90 11.29 -12.27 -8.83
CA LYS A 90 11.14 -11.07 -8.00
C LYS A 90 11.78 -9.85 -8.67
N LEU A 91 12.95 -10.00 -9.30
CA LEU A 91 13.58 -8.90 -10.05
C LEU A 91 12.71 -8.45 -11.24
N GLU A 92 12.21 -9.39 -12.04
CA GLU A 92 11.36 -9.07 -13.19
C GLU A 92 10.04 -8.45 -12.76
N TRP A 93 9.45 -8.91 -11.66
CA TRP A 93 8.28 -8.28 -11.06
C TRP A 93 8.54 -6.81 -10.69
N VAL A 94 9.65 -6.53 -10.00
CA VAL A 94 10.03 -5.17 -9.60
C VAL A 94 10.23 -4.27 -10.82
N LYS A 95 10.92 -4.74 -11.85
CA LYS A 95 11.10 -3.99 -13.11
C LYS A 95 9.75 -3.68 -13.77
N LYS A 96 8.86 -4.68 -13.84
CA LYS A 96 7.55 -4.56 -14.50
C LYS A 96 6.62 -3.58 -13.80
N TYR A 97 6.53 -3.62 -12.47
CA TYR A 97 5.48 -2.91 -11.73
C TYR A 97 5.96 -1.64 -11.01
N LEU A 98 7.21 -1.61 -10.52
CA LEU A 98 7.73 -0.47 -9.76
C LEU A 98 8.64 0.43 -10.58
N GLY A 99 9.39 -0.11 -11.53
CA GLY A 99 10.21 0.66 -12.48
C GLY A 99 11.26 1.55 -11.80
N ASP A 100 11.45 2.76 -12.32
CA ASP A 100 12.52 3.70 -11.94
C ASP A 100 12.61 3.97 -10.42
N PRO A 101 11.51 4.20 -9.67
CA PRO A 101 11.55 4.32 -8.21
C PRO A 101 12.26 3.17 -7.48
N ALA A 102 12.26 1.96 -8.05
CA ALA A 102 12.88 0.77 -7.46
C ALA A 102 14.19 0.35 -8.15
N TYR A 103 14.70 1.15 -9.10
CA TYR A 103 15.93 0.80 -9.83
C TYR A 103 17.11 0.59 -8.87
N LYS A 104 17.68 -0.62 -8.89
CA LYS A 104 18.75 -1.07 -7.96
C LYS A 104 18.38 -0.97 -6.48
N ARG A 105 17.10 -1.12 -6.12
CA ARG A 105 16.60 -1.09 -4.74
C ARG A 105 16.11 -2.44 -4.22
N LEU A 106 16.24 -3.53 -4.98
CA LEU A 106 15.89 -4.88 -4.54
C LEU A 106 17.08 -5.55 -3.82
N ILE A 107 16.81 -6.04 -2.62
CA ILE A 107 17.73 -6.84 -1.79
C ILE A 107 17.04 -8.18 -1.52
N LEU A 108 17.74 -9.27 -1.85
CA LEU A 108 17.30 -10.62 -1.53
C LEU A 108 18.12 -11.14 -0.34
N SER A 109 17.45 -11.51 0.75
CA SER A 109 18.09 -12.00 1.97
C SER A 109 17.18 -12.97 2.73
N HIS A 110 17.79 -14.02 3.31
CA HIS A 110 17.14 -14.90 4.27
C HIS A 110 17.20 -14.38 5.71
N HIS A 111 17.97 -13.31 5.97
CA HIS A 111 18.18 -12.73 7.29
C HIS A 111 17.97 -11.22 7.25
N LYS A 112 16.72 -10.79 7.45
CA LYS A 112 16.31 -9.37 7.43
C LYS A 112 16.92 -8.57 8.58
N ASN A 113 17.20 -9.22 9.71
CA ASN A 113 17.87 -8.60 10.86
C ASN A 113 19.32 -8.14 10.59
N LEU A 114 19.93 -8.56 9.48
CA LEU A 114 21.29 -8.13 9.12
C LEU A 114 21.30 -6.82 8.34
N SER A 115 20.15 -6.35 7.86
CA SER A 115 20.03 -5.07 7.16
C SER A 115 19.83 -3.94 8.17
N GLU A 116 20.69 -2.93 8.14
CA GLU A 116 20.58 -1.75 8.99
C GLU A 116 19.60 -0.74 8.38
N GLY A 117 18.54 -0.40 9.12
CA GLY A 117 17.59 0.62 8.70
C GLY A 117 16.64 1.05 9.81
N ASP A 118 15.88 2.11 9.54
CA ASP A 118 14.97 2.71 10.53
C ASP A 118 13.64 1.95 10.62
N TYR A 119 13.18 1.38 9.50
CA TYR A 119 11.86 0.76 9.37
C TYR A 119 11.90 -0.50 8.51
N LEU A 120 11.08 -1.49 8.88
CA LEU A 120 10.77 -2.67 8.07
C LEU A 120 9.25 -2.84 7.99
N ILE A 121 8.66 -2.75 6.80
CA ILE A 121 7.25 -3.10 6.57
C ILE A 121 7.20 -4.55 6.06
N ASP A 122 6.64 -5.45 6.86
CA ASP A 122 6.67 -6.90 6.62
C ASP A 122 5.45 -7.57 7.25
N ASP A 123 4.85 -8.54 6.57
CA ASP A 123 3.65 -9.26 7.04
C ASP A 123 3.96 -10.40 8.02
N ARG A 124 5.24 -10.75 8.19
CA ARG A 124 5.69 -11.85 9.04
C ARG A 124 6.72 -11.40 10.07
N THR A 125 6.93 -12.27 11.04
CA THR A 125 8.02 -12.20 12.03
C THR A 125 9.19 -13.13 11.69
N ALA A 126 9.11 -13.85 10.55
CA ALA A 126 10.09 -14.84 10.11
C ALA A 126 11.34 -14.20 9.50
N ASN A 127 12.35 -15.03 9.20
CA ASN A 127 13.58 -14.62 8.51
C ASN A 127 14.32 -13.45 9.20
N GLY A 128 14.19 -13.33 10.52
CA GLY A 128 14.79 -12.28 11.31
C GLY A 128 14.02 -10.96 11.34
N ALA A 129 12.80 -10.88 10.79
CA ALA A 129 11.97 -9.68 10.93
C ALA A 129 11.65 -9.36 12.41
N ASP A 130 11.44 -10.40 13.23
CA ASP A 130 11.29 -10.32 14.70
C ASP A 130 12.50 -9.70 15.43
N ARG A 131 13.68 -9.76 14.82
CA ARG A 131 14.96 -9.26 15.36
C ARG A 131 15.49 -8.06 14.58
N PHE A 132 14.68 -7.46 13.71
CA PHE A 132 15.05 -6.24 13.02
C PHE A 132 15.26 -5.12 14.06
N THR A 133 16.38 -4.41 13.96
CA THR A 133 16.79 -3.43 14.99
C THR A 133 16.04 -2.10 14.88
N GLY A 134 15.55 -1.77 13.69
CA GLY A 134 14.62 -0.66 13.49
C GLY A 134 13.19 -1.03 13.87
N GLU A 135 12.22 -0.18 13.54
CA GLU A 135 10.83 -0.49 13.83
C GLU A 135 10.22 -1.43 12.78
N HIS A 136 9.70 -2.57 13.25
CA HIS A 136 8.89 -3.48 12.43
C HIS A 136 7.43 -3.02 12.39
N ILE A 137 6.99 -2.59 11.20
CA ILE A 137 5.61 -2.28 10.86
C ILE A 137 4.98 -3.57 10.33
N HIS A 138 4.32 -4.30 11.23
CA HIS A 138 3.75 -5.63 10.96
C HIS A 138 2.48 -5.53 10.10
N PHE A 139 2.65 -5.60 8.78
CA PHE A 139 1.61 -5.37 7.78
C PHE A 139 0.52 -6.46 7.88
N GLY A 140 -0.74 -6.08 7.66
CA GLY A 140 -1.89 -6.99 7.73
C GLY A 140 -2.41 -7.26 9.14
N THR A 141 -1.75 -6.75 10.19
CA THR A 141 -2.27 -6.81 11.57
C THR A 141 -3.32 -5.74 11.85
N GLU A 142 -4.00 -5.82 13.00
CA GLU A 142 -5.04 -4.85 13.42
C GLU A 142 -4.59 -3.39 13.33
N LYS A 143 -3.33 -3.11 13.67
CA LYS A 143 -2.76 -1.75 13.62
C LYS A 143 -2.41 -1.29 12.20
N PHE A 144 -2.05 -2.22 11.31
CA PHE A 144 -1.50 -1.95 9.99
C PHE A 144 -2.19 -2.79 8.91
N THR A 145 -3.52 -2.78 8.88
CA THR A 145 -4.34 -3.69 8.05
C THR A 145 -4.09 -3.57 6.55
N ASN A 146 -3.65 -2.40 6.08
CA ASN A 146 -3.43 -2.10 4.67
C ASN A 146 -2.46 -0.92 4.47
N TRP A 147 -2.13 -0.63 3.20
CA TRP A 147 -1.24 0.48 2.85
C TRP A 147 -1.71 1.85 3.33
N TYR A 148 -3.03 2.08 3.43
CA TYR A 148 -3.56 3.32 3.98
C TYR A 148 -3.15 3.52 5.45
N SER A 149 -3.38 2.52 6.29
CA SER A 149 -3.01 2.58 7.71
C SER A 149 -1.51 2.79 7.92
N VAL A 150 -0.67 2.16 7.09
CA VAL A 150 0.79 2.33 7.10
C VAL A 150 1.21 3.74 6.69
N LEU A 151 0.71 4.25 5.56
CA LEU A 151 1.02 5.60 5.08
C LEU A 151 0.55 6.67 6.06
N HIS A 152 -0.62 6.49 6.67
CA HIS A 152 -1.16 7.39 7.67
C HIS A 152 -0.29 7.40 8.94
N TYR A 153 0.13 6.22 9.42
CA TYR A 153 1.06 6.11 10.56
C TYR A 153 2.39 6.82 10.28
N LEU A 154 3.04 6.49 9.17
CA LEU A 154 4.32 7.09 8.79
C LEU A 154 4.19 8.59 8.52
N THR A 155 3.04 9.06 8.01
CA THR A 155 2.78 10.49 7.84
C THR A 155 2.72 11.22 9.18
N LYS A 156 2.04 10.63 10.18
CA LYS A 156 1.99 11.21 11.53
C LYS A 156 3.37 11.23 12.19
N LYS A 157 4.19 10.19 11.96
CA LYS A 157 5.49 10.03 12.61
C LYS A 157 6.62 10.82 11.96
N GLU A 158 6.67 10.85 10.63
CA GLU A 158 7.79 11.40 9.84
C GLU A 158 7.41 12.68 9.08
N GLY A 159 6.18 13.16 9.26
CA GLY A 159 5.61 14.28 8.51
C GLY A 159 5.05 13.83 7.15
N TYR A 160 4.46 14.77 6.43
CA TYR A 160 3.68 14.51 5.21
C TYR A 160 4.41 13.66 4.16
N ILE A 161 3.77 12.54 3.75
CA ILE A 161 4.28 11.59 2.73
C ILE A 161 3.57 11.75 1.38
N GLY A 162 2.60 12.67 1.27
CA GLY A 162 1.90 12.90 0.01
C GLY A 162 0.57 12.17 -0.12
N ILE A 163 -0.12 11.87 0.99
CA ILE A 163 -1.53 11.51 0.92
C ILE A 163 -2.27 12.71 0.31
N LEU A 164 -2.61 12.63 -0.98
CA LEU A 164 -3.66 13.47 -1.57
C LEU A 164 -4.85 13.34 -0.63
N GLN A 165 -5.48 14.46 -0.29
CA GLN A 165 -6.83 14.43 0.25
C GLN A 165 -7.66 13.56 -0.70
N ALA A 166 -7.87 12.30 -0.35
CA ALA A 166 -8.75 11.46 -1.12
C ALA A 166 -10.15 12.03 -0.90
N PRO A 167 -10.94 12.30 -1.95
CA PRO A 167 -12.35 12.56 -1.75
C PRO A 167 -12.97 11.37 -0.97
N PRO A 168 -14.00 11.60 -0.14
CA PRO A 168 -14.61 10.61 0.77
C PRO A 168 -15.01 9.27 0.14
N ASP A 169 -15.06 9.23 -1.18
CA ASP A 169 -15.65 8.22 -2.06
C ASP A 169 -14.60 7.39 -2.83
N HIS A 170 -13.30 7.51 -2.51
CA HIS A 170 -12.27 6.62 -3.08
C HIS A 170 -12.43 5.18 -2.56
N PRO A 171 -12.35 4.14 -3.43
CA PRO A 171 -12.63 2.73 -3.08
C PRO A 171 -11.76 2.13 -1.95
N ILE A 172 -10.67 2.81 -1.57
CA ILE A 172 -9.84 2.45 -0.41
C ILE A 172 -10.60 2.69 0.92
N TYR A 173 -11.65 3.51 0.93
CA TYR A 173 -12.41 3.89 2.13
C TYR A 173 -13.80 3.26 2.26
N THR A 174 -14.32 2.56 1.24
CA THR A 174 -15.75 2.17 1.22
C THR A 174 -16.11 0.96 2.10
N ARG A 175 -15.19 0.50 2.96
CA ARG A 175 -15.52 -0.39 4.08
C ARG A 175 -14.94 0.11 5.41
N GLY A 176 -15.64 1.12 5.93
CA GLY A 176 -16.03 1.22 7.33
C GLY A 176 -14.95 1.55 8.35
N TYR A 177 -14.89 2.81 8.80
CA TYR A 177 -14.73 3.17 10.21
C TYR A 177 -15.19 4.61 10.40
N ILE A 178 -16.38 4.79 11.00
CA ILE A 178 -16.80 6.08 11.56
C ILE A 178 -15.95 6.31 12.80
N ILE A 179 -15.09 7.32 12.76
CA ILE A 179 -14.42 7.84 13.96
C ILE A 179 -15.12 9.14 14.34
N GLY A 180 -15.88 9.07 15.43
CA GLY A 180 -16.51 10.23 16.05
C GLY A 180 -15.48 11.18 16.66
N GLY A 181 -15.82 12.46 16.70
CA GLY A 181 -15.04 13.48 17.37
C GLY A 181 -15.49 14.89 16.98
N MET A 182 -16.34 15.45 17.84
CA MET A 182 -16.86 16.82 17.88
C MET A 182 -16.01 17.91 17.20
N CYS A 183 -16.66 18.76 16.41
CA CYS A 183 -16.29 20.18 16.34
C CYS A 183 -17.57 21.02 16.44
N SER A 184 -17.75 21.68 17.58
CA SER A 184 -18.77 22.70 17.77
C SER A 184 -18.28 24.01 17.19
N THR A 185 -18.88 24.47 16.09
CA THR A 185 -19.00 25.90 15.79
C THR A 185 -20.29 26.11 15.01
N GLY A 186 -21.14 26.99 15.55
CA GLY A 186 -22.53 27.14 15.17
C GLY A 186 -22.76 27.59 13.72
N LEU A 187 -23.93 27.19 13.21
CA LEU A 187 -24.58 27.79 12.06
C LEU A 187 -25.96 28.32 12.52
N PRO A 188 -26.35 29.53 12.10
CA PRO A 188 -27.58 30.17 12.55
C PRO A 188 -28.83 29.50 11.93
N LYS A 189 -29.91 29.48 12.72
CA LYS A 189 -31.24 29.05 12.30
C LYS A 189 -31.74 29.92 11.14
N ALA A 190 -31.98 29.33 9.98
CA ALA A 190 -32.85 29.91 8.96
C ALA A 190 -34.29 29.43 9.21
N SER A 191 -35.15 30.40 9.52
CA SER A 191 -36.59 30.27 9.73
C SER A 191 -37.31 29.80 8.47
N ALA A 192 -38.21 28.83 8.63
CA ALA A 192 -39.22 28.49 7.65
C ALA A 192 -40.30 29.58 7.60
N SER A 193 -40.56 30.13 6.41
CA SER A 193 -41.84 30.75 6.07
C SER A 193 -42.04 30.72 4.56
N LYS A 194 -42.98 29.90 4.08
CA LYS A 194 -43.78 30.22 2.88
C LYS A 194 -45.17 29.57 3.05
N ASN A 195 -46.13 30.40 3.42
CA ASN A 195 -47.52 30.34 2.94
C ASN A 195 -47.45 30.45 1.38
N GLY A 196 -48.25 29.80 0.55
CA GLY A 196 -49.71 29.62 0.59
C GLY A 196 -50.26 30.33 -0.66
N ASP A 197 -51.02 29.59 -1.48
CA ASP A 197 -51.98 30.02 -2.52
C ASP A 197 -51.42 30.81 -3.75
N SER A 198 -51.94 30.75 -4.97
CA SER A 198 -53.00 29.98 -5.65
C SER A 198 -52.98 30.38 -7.14
N ASP A 199 -53.30 29.41 -8.00
CA ASP A 199 -54.08 29.50 -9.24
C ASP A 199 -53.68 30.24 -10.53
N SER A 200 -54.13 29.59 -11.63
CA SER A 200 -54.36 30.04 -13.03
C SER A 200 -53.13 30.24 -13.94
N SER A 201 -53.07 29.79 -15.20
CA SER A 201 -54.07 29.33 -16.18
C SER A 201 -53.45 28.52 -17.35
N ASN A 202 -54.32 27.80 -18.05
CA ASN A 202 -54.25 26.99 -19.29
C ASN A 202 -53.28 27.38 -20.43
N ILE A 203 -52.93 26.35 -21.24
CA ILE A 203 -53.06 26.19 -22.72
C ILE A 203 -52.48 24.77 -23.05
N GLU A 204 -53.30 23.76 -23.41
CA GLU A 204 -53.55 23.21 -24.78
C GLU A 204 -52.26 23.01 -25.61
N GLU A 205 -51.95 21.90 -26.31
CA GLU A 205 -52.74 20.90 -27.04
C GLU A 205 -51.78 19.78 -27.54
N SER A 206 -52.32 18.57 -27.73
CA SER A 206 -52.07 17.56 -28.81
C SER A 206 -50.64 17.06 -29.13
N GLU A 207 -50.36 15.87 -29.66
CA GLU A 207 -51.04 14.59 -29.92
C GLU A 207 -49.90 13.61 -30.31
N SER A 208 -50.17 12.30 -30.19
CA SER A 208 -49.45 11.14 -30.77
C SER A 208 -48.06 10.76 -30.28
#